data_AF-A0A965RH32-F1
#
_entry.id   AF-A0A965RH32-F1
#
_cell.length_a   1.000
_cell.length_b   1.000
_cell.length_c   1.000
_cell.angle_alpha   90.00
_cell.angle_beta   90.00
_cell.angle_gamma   90.00
#
_symmetry.space_group_name_H-M   'P 1'
#
loop_
_entity.id
_entity.type
_entity.pdbx_description
1 polymer ?
#
loop_
_entity_poly.entity_id
_entity_poly.type
_entity_poly.pdbx_seq_one_letter_code
_entity_poly.pdbx_strand_id
1 'polypeptide(L)'
;MIPDKEKFKAAEGGTPAWQRKEGKSESGGLNKKGIASYRRANPGSKLSMAVTTKPSKLKPGSKSANRRKSFCARMSGMKKRLTSAKTARDPNSRINKSLRKWNC
;
A
#
# COMPACT_ATOMS: atom_id res chain seq x y z
N MET A 1 0.41 -38.98 0.84
CA MET A 1 0.84 -38.32 -0.40
C MET A 1 0.73 -36.81 -0.20
N ILE A 2 1.77 -36.18 0.36
CA ILE A 2 1.85 -34.73 0.59
C ILE A 2 2.86 -34.21 -0.45
N PRO A 3 2.44 -33.45 -1.48
CA PRO A 3 3.36 -33.01 -2.52
C PRO A 3 4.32 -31.93 -1.99
N ASP A 4 5.57 -32.11 -2.40
CA ASP A 4 6.81 -31.36 -2.22
C ASP A 4 6.77 -29.96 -1.60
N LYS A 5 7.41 -29.87 -0.44
CA LYS A 5 7.98 -28.65 0.15
C LYS A 5 9.23 -28.22 -0.61
N GLU A 6 9.11 -27.96 -1.91
CA GLU A 6 10.16 -27.37 -2.73
C GLU A 6 10.40 -25.91 -2.31
N LYS A 7 11.27 -25.78 -1.31
CA LYS A 7 12.38 -24.81 -1.23
C LYS A 7 12.04 -23.37 -1.62
N PHE A 8 11.33 -22.68 -0.72
CA PHE A 8 11.51 -21.23 -0.57
C PHE A 8 12.91 -20.97 0.01
N LYS A 9 13.92 -20.82 -0.86
CA LYS A 9 15.20 -20.22 -0.45
C LYS A 9 14.91 -18.82 0.07
N ALA A 10 14.92 -18.67 1.39
CA ALA A 10 15.11 -17.37 2.03
C ALA A 10 16.39 -16.78 1.42
N ALA A 11 16.27 -15.65 0.73
CA ALA A 11 17.41 -14.94 0.22
C ALA A 11 18.35 -14.66 1.39
N GLU A 12 19.61 -15.02 1.20
CA GLU A 12 20.68 -15.06 2.18
C GLU A 12 20.74 -13.78 3.03
N GLY A 13 20.70 -13.96 4.36
CA GLY A 13 21.28 -13.05 5.36
C GLY A 13 20.71 -11.63 5.56
N GLY A 14 19.66 -11.19 4.85
CA GLY A 14 19.18 -9.79 4.94
C GLY A 14 17.67 -9.62 5.01
N THR A 15 17.19 -8.61 5.75
CA THR A 15 15.77 -8.24 5.74
C THR A 15 15.32 -7.84 4.32
N PRO A 16 14.13 -8.27 3.88
CA PRO A 16 13.70 -8.07 2.50
C PRO A 16 13.54 -6.57 2.19
N ALA A 17 13.75 -6.18 0.93
CA ALA A 17 13.72 -4.76 0.51
C ALA A 17 12.43 -4.04 0.90
N TRP A 18 11.28 -4.75 0.94
CA TRP A 18 10.01 -4.17 1.37
C TRP A 18 9.98 -3.72 2.83
N GLN A 19 10.89 -4.21 3.68
CA GLN A 19 11.07 -3.74 5.06
C GLN A 19 12.12 -2.63 5.17
N ARG A 20 13.13 -2.63 4.29
CA ARG A 20 14.23 -1.64 4.30
C ARG A 20 13.84 -0.30 3.67
N LYS A 21 14.62 0.75 3.97
CA LYS A 21 14.43 2.13 3.45
C LYS A 21 14.31 2.16 1.92
N GLU A 22 15.13 1.37 1.23
CA GLU A 22 15.13 1.28 -0.23
C GLU A 22 13.82 0.77 -0.87
N GLY A 23 12.96 0.09 -0.11
CA GLY A 23 11.64 -0.34 -0.59
C GLY A 23 10.50 0.60 -0.21
N LYS A 24 10.77 1.65 0.57
CA LYS A 24 9.78 2.65 0.96
C LYS A 24 9.80 3.83 -0.01
N SER A 25 8.66 4.47 -0.18
CA SER A 25 8.55 5.75 -0.90
C SER A 25 8.46 6.89 0.11
N GLU A 26 9.14 8.00 -0.17
CA GLU A 26 9.10 9.23 0.65
C GLU A 26 7.68 9.79 0.75
N SER A 27 6.94 9.71 -0.36
CA SER A 27 5.52 10.07 -0.44
C SER A 27 4.58 9.10 0.30
N GLY A 28 5.13 8.08 0.98
CA GLY A 28 4.40 7.05 1.70
C GLY A 28 4.31 5.72 0.94
N GLY A 29 4.02 4.65 1.68
CA GLY A 29 3.86 3.28 1.14
C GLY A 29 5.16 2.63 0.64
N LEU A 30 5.01 1.54 -0.11
CA LEU A 30 6.10 0.87 -0.81
C LEU A 30 6.30 1.45 -2.21
N ASN A 31 7.55 1.49 -2.66
CA ASN A 31 7.87 1.78 -4.06
C ASN A 31 7.83 0.49 -4.91
N LYS A 32 8.16 0.57 -6.20
CA LYS A 32 8.16 -0.58 -7.12
C LYS A 32 9.06 -1.72 -6.62
N LYS A 33 10.27 -1.41 -6.15
CA LYS A 33 11.23 -2.37 -5.58
C LYS A 33 10.65 -3.05 -4.34
N GLY A 34 10.04 -2.27 -3.45
CA GLY A 34 9.37 -2.78 -2.26
C GLY A 34 8.19 -3.71 -2.60
N ILE A 35 7.32 -3.33 -3.53
CA ILE A 35 6.19 -4.20 -3.92
C ILE A 35 6.69 -5.50 -4.57
N ALA A 36 7.69 -5.41 -5.46
CA ALA A 36 8.27 -6.59 -6.10
C ALA A 36 8.90 -7.53 -5.05
N SER A 37 9.65 -6.98 -4.10
CA SER A 37 10.21 -7.73 -2.97
C SER A 37 9.13 -8.36 -2.10
N TYR A 38 8.04 -7.64 -1.82
CA TYR A 38 6.92 -8.16 -1.04
C TYR A 38 6.22 -9.32 -1.75
N ARG A 39 5.92 -9.19 -3.05
CA ARG A 39 5.28 -10.25 -3.84
C ARG A 39 6.15 -11.50 -3.96
N ARG A 40 7.47 -11.35 -4.08
CA ARG A 40 8.42 -12.48 -4.08
C ARG A 40 8.40 -13.23 -2.75
N ALA A 41 8.35 -12.49 -1.64
CA ALA A 41 8.29 -13.07 -0.30
C ALA A 41 6.91 -13.62 0.08
N ASN A 42 5.84 -13.24 -0.65
CA ASN A 42 4.45 -13.62 -0.35
C ASN A 42 3.75 -14.06 -1.64
N PRO A 43 3.92 -15.34 -2.06
CA PRO A 43 3.26 -15.89 -3.24
C PRO A 43 1.74 -15.69 -3.17
N GLY A 44 1.12 -15.34 -4.30
CA GLY A 44 -0.32 -15.05 -4.36
C GLY A 44 -0.74 -13.65 -3.88
N SER A 45 0.19 -12.81 -3.43
CA SER A 45 -0.13 -11.45 -3.01
C SER A 45 -0.73 -10.60 -4.14
N LYS A 46 -1.88 -9.99 -3.87
CA LYS A 46 -2.54 -9.00 -4.75
C LYS A 46 -2.09 -7.55 -4.45
N LEU A 47 -1.02 -7.37 -3.67
CA LEU A 47 -0.53 -6.04 -3.28
C LEU A 47 -0.22 -5.21 -4.53
N SER A 48 -0.76 -4.00 -4.59
CA SER A 48 -0.73 -3.14 -5.77
C SER A 48 -0.32 -1.72 -5.37
N MET A 49 0.21 -0.94 -6.31
CA MET A 49 0.51 0.48 -6.08
C MET A 49 -0.75 1.30 -5.81
N ALA A 50 -0.54 2.43 -5.13
CA ALA A 50 -1.55 3.45 -4.94
C ALA A 50 -2.05 3.98 -6.30
N VAL A 51 -3.35 4.27 -6.38
CA VAL A 51 -3.91 4.96 -7.55
C VAL A 51 -3.61 6.45 -7.41
N THR A 52 -2.60 6.92 -8.13
CA THR A 52 -2.13 8.33 -8.06
C THR A 52 -2.76 9.22 -9.13
N THR A 53 -3.50 8.66 -10.09
CA THR A 53 -4.24 9.43 -11.09
C THR A 53 -5.30 10.29 -10.42
N LYS A 54 -5.38 11.56 -10.82
CA LYS A 54 -6.39 12.49 -10.31
C LYS A 54 -7.80 11.95 -10.57
N PRO A 55 -8.77 12.14 -9.66
CA PRO A 55 -10.11 11.59 -9.80
C PRO A 55 -10.81 12.03 -11.08
N SER A 56 -10.61 13.28 -11.50
CA SER A 56 -11.16 13.84 -12.73
C SER A 56 -10.64 13.19 -14.02
N LYS A 57 -9.49 12.51 -13.95
CA LYS A 57 -8.89 11.78 -15.08
C LYS A 57 -9.20 10.28 -15.04
N LEU A 58 -9.93 9.81 -14.02
CA LEU A 58 -10.33 8.41 -13.92
C LEU A 58 -11.68 8.21 -14.62
N LYS A 59 -11.75 7.23 -15.53
CA LYS A 59 -13.03 6.81 -16.11
C LYS A 59 -13.97 6.30 -15.01
N PRO A 60 -15.20 6.84 -14.88
CA PRO A 60 -16.20 6.34 -13.93
C PRO A 60 -16.42 4.83 -14.10
N GLY A 61 -16.59 4.12 -12.98
CA GLY A 61 -16.78 2.66 -12.98
C GLY A 61 -15.55 1.82 -13.31
N SER A 62 -14.42 2.43 -13.72
CA SER A 62 -13.19 1.68 -13.98
C SER A 62 -12.63 1.01 -12.71
N LYS A 63 -11.85 -0.06 -12.89
CA LYS A 63 -11.16 -0.76 -11.79
C LYS A 63 -10.34 0.19 -10.91
N SER A 64 -9.65 1.16 -11.52
CA SER A 64 -8.87 2.18 -10.79
C SER A 64 -9.76 3.14 -10.01
N ALA A 65 -10.87 3.60 -10.60
CA ALA A 65 -11.85 4.44 -9.92
C ALA A 65 -12.47 3.72 -8.71
N ASN A 66 -12.90 2.47 -8.88
CA ASN A 66 -13.49 1.67 -7.81
C ASN A 66 -12.48 1.38 -6.70
N ARG A 67 -11.24 0.98 -7.04
CA ARG A 67 -10.17 0.77 -6.04
C ARG A 67 -9.89 2.04 -5.22
N ARG A 68 -9.80 3.20 -5.88
CA ARG A 68 -9.63 4.48 -5.18
C ARG A 68 -10.82 4.75 -4.26
N LYS A 69 -12.05 4.66 -4.76
CA LYS A 69 -13.28 4.91 -3.98
C LYS A 69 -13.33 4.05 -2.72
N SER A 70 -13.08 2.74 -2.86
CA SER A 70 -13.05 1.81 -1.72
C SER A 70 -11.93 2.12 -0.73
N PHE A 71 -10.76 2.54 -1.21
CA PHE A 71 -9.66 2.94 -0.33
C PHE A 71 -10.02 4.21 0.47
N CYS A 72 -10.49 5.26 -0.20
CA CYS A 72 -10.87 6.52 0.46
C CYS A 72 -11.96 6.31 1.50
N ALA A 73 -13.01 5.53 1.18
CA ALA A 73 -14.09 5.25 2.12
C ALA A 73 -13.57 4.58 3.40
N ARG A 74 -12.74 3.54 3.26
CA ARG A 74 -12.17 2.81 4.41
C ARG A 74 -11.26 3.69 5.26
N MET A 75 -10.32 4.38 4.61
CA MET A 75 -9.29 5.14 5.32
C MET A 75 -9.84 6.41 5.95
N SER A 76 -10.78 7.10 5.30
CA SER A 76 -11.48 8.25 5.88
C SER A 76 -12.37 7.82 7.06
N GLY A 77 -13.02 6.66 6.96
CA GLY A 77 -13.75 6.06 8.09
C GLY A 77 -12.84 5.75 9.29
N MET A 78 -11.67 5.15 9.02
CA MET A 78 -10.65 4.89 10.05
C MET A 78 -10.13 6.19 10.68
N LYS A 79 -9.90 7.23 9.87
CA LYS A 79 -9.52 8.57 10.34
C LYS A 79 -10.55 9.16 11.29
N LYS A 80 -11.84 8.98 10.99
CA LYS A 80 -12.92 9.49 11.83
C LYS A 80 -13.09 8.74 13.15
N ARG A 81 -12.96 7.41 13.12
CA ARG A 81 -13.29 6.55 14.27
C ARG A 81 -12.11 6.21 15.19
N LEU A 82 -10.92 5.98 14.62
CA LEU A 82 -9.81 5.35 15.33
C LEU A 82 -8.58 6.26 15.44
N THR A 83 -8.62 7.47 14.87
CA THR A 83 -7.50 8.41 14.92
C THR A 83 -7.81 9.53 15.88
N SER A 84 -6.88 9.84 16.78
CA SER A 84 -7.01 10.96 17.71
C SER A 84 -7.17 12.29 16.95
N ALA A 85 -7.82 13.26 17.59
CA ALA A 85 -8.04 14.58 16.98
C ALA A 85 -6.71 15.28 16.59
N LYS A 86 -5.64 15.08 17.38
CA LYS A 86 -4.30 15.59 17.07
C LYS A 86 -3.75 14.97 15.77
N THR A 87 -3.74 13.64 15.67
CA THR A 87 -3.21 12.93 14.50
C THR A 87 -4.07 13.15 13.25
N ALA A 88 -5.38 13.31 13.42
CA ALA A 88 -6.30 13.58 12.32
C ALA A 88 -6.07 14.96 11.68
N ARG A 89 -5.66 15.96 12.48
CA ARG A 89 -5.35 17.33 12.03
C ARG A 89 -3.92 17.51 11.52
N ASP A 90 -2.97 16.69 11.97
CA ASP A 90 -1.58 16.76 11.49
C ASP A 90 -1.47 16.36 10.00
N PRO A 91 -1.11 17.28 9.09
CA PRO A 91 -0.98 16.98 7.66
C PRO A 91 0.15 15.99 7.34
N ASN A 92 1.11 15.83 8.26
CA ASN A 92 2.25 14.94 8.13
C ASN A 92 2.02 13.56 8.75
N SER A 93 0.86 13.33 9.35
CA SER A 93 0.49 12.03 9.90
C SER A 93 0.43 10.97 8.80
N ARG A 94 0.69 9.72 9.18
CA ARG A 94 0.72 8.59 8.23
C ARG A 94 -0.61 8.41 7.50
N ILE A 95 -1.73 8.64 8.19
CA ILE A 95 -3.06 8.53 7.61
C ILE A 95 -3.33 9.63 6.56
N ASN A 96 -2.96 10.89 6.86
CA ASN A 96 -3.14 12.00 5.93
C ASN A 96 -2.20 11.90 4.72
N LYS A 97 -0.95 11.49 4.92
CA LYS A 97 -0.03 11.18 3.81
C LYS A 97 -0.59 10.10 2.88
N SER A 98 -1.19 9.06 3.45
CA SER A 98 -1.80 7.96 2.68
C SER A 98 -3.03 8.42 1.89
N LEU A 99 -3.97 9.12 2.54
CA LEU A 99 -5.17 9.69 1.89
C LEU A 99 -4.77 10.60 0.71
N ARG A 100 -3.85 11.53 0.95
CA ARG A 100 -3.34 12.45 -0.08
C ARG A 100 -2.72 11.72 -1.27
N LYS A 101 -1.94 10.66 -1.03
CA LYS A 101 -1.32 9.88 -2.11
C LYS A 101 -2.35 9.20 -3.02
N TRP A 102 -3.50 8.83 -2.47
CA TRP A 102 -4.62 8.24 -3.22
C TRP A 102 -5.60 9.27 -3.78
N ASN A 103 -5.26 10.56 -3.67
CA ASN A 103 -6.12 11.69 -4.00
C ASN A 103 -7.49 11.59 -3.31
N CYS A 104 -7.52 11.05 -2.09
CA CYS A 104 -8.60 11.30 -1.15
C CYS A 104 -8.32 12.67 -0.49
#